data_AF-A0A3C1PIY8-F1
#
_entry.id   AF-A0A3C1PIY8-F1
#
_cell.length_a   1.000
_cell.length_b   1.000
_cell.length_c   1.000
_cell.angle_alpha   90.00
_cell.angle_beta   90.00
_cell.angle_gamma   90.00
#
_symmetry.space_group_name_H-M   'P 1'
#
loop_
_entity.id
_entity.type
_entity.pdbx_description
1 polymer ?
#
loop_
_entity_poly.entity_id
_entity_poly.type
_entity_poly.pdbx_seq_one_letter_code
_entity_poly.pdbx_strand_id
1 'polypeptide(L)'
;MEIKNTQREIVRIWTWITLFFLAVGAYPIIKQNDFDEISMLLLSLSVFMVIIGLVIVLVYRVRAKRLDELISGTDLLAHWNFTAQEWQAYVAYDYGKRRATMLLTFYVIGGMLMTVGIIGVLVTVDYLFLIVCTGITAFVGLLMYTVLAWNKARLTGKPGFVLLSTKSVLLNGVFHNWTSLRARVEKVIHTTEVSPSVITLEYSMPAKNGRTYTEIRIPVPLSQTKQASEIAEKIRAANR
;
A
#
# COMPACT_ATOMS: atom_id res chain seq x y z
N MET A 1 2.59 23.60 -1.95
CA MET A 1 2.23 22.52 -2.90
C MET A 1 0.76 22.22 -2.69
N GLU A 2 -0.06 22.28 -3.73
CA GLU A 2 -1.47 21.88 -3.64
C GLU A 2 -1.55 20.35 -3.62
N ILE A 3 -1.92 19.77 -2.48
CA ILE A 3 -2.00 18.32 -2.31
C ILE A 3 -3.34 17.86 -2.91
N LYS A 4 -3.29 17.24 -4.09
CA LYS A 4 -4.47 16.68 -4.74
C LYS A 4 -4.91 15.37 -4.07
N ASN A 5 -6.21 15.21 -3.88
CA ASN A 5 -6.79 13.97 -3.37
C ASN A 5 -6.88 12.90 -4.48
N THR A 6 -5.84 12.08 -4.59
CA THR A 6 -5.77 10.97 -5.56
C THR A 6 -6.86 9.92 -5.34
N GLN A 7 -7.33 9.72 -4.10
CA GLN A 7 -8.40 8.77 -3.82
C GLN A 7 -9.75 9.23 -4.38
N ARG A 8 -10.01 10.54 -4.38
CA ARG A 8 -11.22 11.14 -4.95
C ARG A 8 -11.22 11.08 -6.48
N GLU A 9 -10.05 11.17 -7.10
CA GLU A 9 -9.89 10.96 -8.54
C GLU A 9 -10.25 9.53 -8.95
N ILE A 10 -9.78 8.52 -8.19
CA ILE A 10 -10.16 7.11 -8.39
C ILE A 10 -11.68 6.95 -8.30
N VAL A 11 -12.34 7.54 -7.29
CA VAL A 11 -13.80 7.51 -7.16
C VAL A 11 -14.48 8.10 -8.38
N ARG A 12 -14.03 9.26 -8.87
CA ARG A 12 -14.61 9.92 -10.07
C ARG A 12 -14.48 9.05 -11.31
N ILE A 13 -13.29 8.53 -11.58
CA ILE A 13 -13.04 7.66 -12.75
C ILE A 13 -13.92 6.41 -12.68
N TRP A 14 -13.93 5.71 -11.55
CA TRP A 14 -14.73 4.50 -11.41
C TRP A 14 -16.23 4.76 -11.43
N THR A 15 -16.69 5.93 -10.95
CA THR A 15 -18.11 6.32 -11.08
C THR A 15 -18.49 6.45 -12.55
N TRP A 16 -17.67 7.10 -13.38
CA TRP A 16 -17.93 7.21 -14.82
C TRP A 16 -17.88 5.86 -15.53
N ILE A 17 -16.92 4.99 -15.18
CA ILE A 17 -16.85 3.63 -15.71
C ILE A 17 -18.12 2.85 -15.34
N THR A 18 -18.56 2.90 -14.09
CA THR A 18 -19.80 2.23 -13.65
C THR A 18 -21.03 2.76 -14.38
N LEU A 19 -21.16 4.07 -14.58
CA LEU A 19 -22.27 4.66 -15.32
C LEU A 19 -22.24 4.24 -16.80
N PHE A 20 -21.06 4.18 -17.41
CA PHE A 20 -20.89 3.69 -18.77
C PHE A 20 -21.34 2.24 -18.90
N PHE A 21 -20.89 1.34 -18.03
CA PHE A 21 -21.30 -0.07 -18.07
C PHE A 21 -22.78 -0.27 -17.70
N LEU A 22 -23.37 0.58 -16.86
CA LEU A 22 -24.82 0.59 -16.65
C LEU A 22 -25.57 0.92 -17.95
N ALA A 23 -25.11 1.91 -18.71
CA ALA A 23 -25.73 2.27 -19.99
C ALA A 23 -25.56 1.16 -21.05
N VAL A 24 -24.38 0.55 -21.12
CA VAL A 24 -24.11 -0.59 -22.03
C VAL A 24 -24.98 -1.80 -21.66
N GLY A 25 -25.11 -2.12 -20.37
CA GLY A 25 -25.96 -3.23 -19.91
C GLY A 25 -27.46 -2.98 -20.10
N ALA A 26 -27.89 -1.71 -20.09
CA ALA A 26 -29.28 -1.34 -20.34
C ALA A 26 -29.68 -1.42 -21.82
N TYR A 27 -28.72 -1.28 -22.75
CA TYR A 27 -28.99 -1.25 -24.19
C TYR A 27 -29.74 -2.50 -24.70
N PRO A 28 -29.30 -3.75 -24.40
CA PRO A 28 -30.02 -4.95 -24.82
C PRO A 28 -31.44 -5.05 -24.25
N ILE A 29 -31.64 -4.61 -23.00
CA ILE A 29 -32.93 -4.67 -22.30
C ILE A 29 -33.95 -3.74 -22.97
N ILE A 30 -33.52 -2.53 -23.36
CA ILE A 30 -34.40 -1.53 -24.00
C ILE A 30 -34.78 -1.95 -25.42
N LYS A 31 -33.84 -2.57 -26.14
CA LYS A 31 -34.06 -3.01 -27.53
C LYS A 31 -35.04 -4.19 -27.65
N GLN A 32 -35.41 -4.86 -26.53
CA GLN A 32 -36.25 -6.08 -26.52
C GLN A 32 -35.80 -7.11 -27.57
N ASN A 33 -34.50 -7.11 -27.90
CA ASN A 33 -33.97 -8.10 -28.83
C ASN A 33 -34.04 -9.47 -28.15
N ASP A 34 -34.33 -10.51 -28.94
CA ASP A 34 -33.99 -11.87 -28.55
C ASP A 34 -32.53 -11.84 -28.08
N PHE A 35 -32.27 -12.34 -26.87
CA PHE A 35 -30.95 -12.32 -26.24
C PHE A 35 -29.94 -13.12 -27.08
N ASP A 36 -29.41 -12.48 -28.12
CA ASP A 36 -28.34 -13.02 -28.94
C ASP A 36 -27.04 -13.10 -28.13
N GLU A 37 -26.08 -13.88 -28.63
CA GLU A 37 -24.82 -14.14 -27.93
C GLU A 37 -24.08 -12.84 -27.56
N ILE A 38 -24.15 -11.83 -28.42
CA ILE A 38 -23.53 -10.52 -28.21
C ILE A 38 -24.25 -9.75 -27.10
N SER A 39 -25.59 -9.72 -27.09
CA SER A 39 -26.38 -9.08 -26.03
C SER A 39 -26.15 -9.73 -24.67
N MET A 40 -26.06 -11.06 -24.61
CA MET A 40 -25.75 -11.79 -23.38
C MET A 40 -24.33 -11.51 -22.87
N LEU A 41 -23.34 -11.41 -23.77
CA LEU A 41 -21.97 -11.06 -23.41
C LEU A 41 -21.87 -9.63 -22.89
N LEU A 42 -22.54 -8.67 -23.55
CA LEU A 42 -22.58 -7.28 -23.11
C LEU A 42 -23.26 -7.14 -21.74
N LEU A 43 -24.37 -7.85 -21.51
CA LEU A 43 -25.08 -7.82 -20.24
C LEU A 43 -24.22 -8.42 -19.11
N SER A 44 -23.61 -9.58 -19.32
CA SER A 44 -22.80 -10.25 -18.29
C SER A 44 -21.55 -9.46 -17.93
N LEU A 45 -20.83 -8.91 -18.92
CA LEU A 45 -19.69 -8.03 -18.70
C LEU A 45 -20.10 -6.75 -17.95
N SER A 46 -21.22 -6.15 -18.35
CA SER A 46 -21.73 -4.93 -17.73
C SER A 46 -22.07 -5.14 -16.26
N VAL A 47 -22.80 -6.22 -15.93
CA VAL A 47 -23.13 -6.57 -14.54
C VAL A 47 -21.87 -6.77 -13.71
N PHE A 48 -20.88 -7.51 -14.22
CA PHE A 48 -19.62 -7.73 -13.54
C PHE A 48 -18.86 -6.42 -13.27
N MET A 49 -18.73 -5.56 -14.29
CA MET A 49 -18.05 -4.26 -14.18
C MET A 49 -18.78 -3.30 -13.24
N VAL A 50 -20.12 -3.33 -13.21
CA VAL A 50 -20.91 -2.55 -12.27
C VAL A 50 -20.68 -3.01 -10.84
N ILE A 51 -20.67 -4.31 -10.56
CA ILE A 51 -20.39 -4.84 -9.22
C ILE A 51 -18.99 -4.41 -8.76
N ILE A 52 -17.97 -4.60 -9.60
CA ILE A 52 -16.60 -4.20 -9.29
C ILE A 52 -16.52 -2.69 -9.04
N GLY A 53 -17.10 -1.90 -9.95
CA GLY A 53 -17.07 -0.45 -9.85
C GLY A 53 -17.77 0.06 -8.59
N LEU A 54 -18.91 -0.53 -8.21
CA LEU A 54 -19.59 -0.22 -6.94
C LEU A 54 -18.70 -0.53 -5.73
N VAL A 55 -18.06 -1.70 -5.70
CA VAL A 55 -17.14 -2.06 -4.61
C VAL A 55 -16.00 -1.05 -4.52
N ILE A 56 -15.37 -0.71 -5.64
CA ILE A 56 -14.26 0.25 -5.68
C ILE A 56 -14.72 1.64 -5.23
N VAL A 57 -15.84 2.14 -5.75
CA VAL A 57 -16.40 3.45 -5.37
C VAL A 57 -16.70 3.49 -3.87
N LEU A 58 -17.33 2.46 -3.30
CA LEU A 58 -17.65 2.42 -1.88
C LEU A 58 -16.39 2.44 -1.00
N VAL A 59 -15.40 1.61 -1.31
CA VAL A 59 -14.14 1.52 -0.56
C VAL A 59 -13.35 2.84 -0.66
N TYR A 60 -13.18 3.36 -1.87
CA TYR A 60 -12.38 4.56 -2.10
C TYR A 60 -13.08 5.84 -1.68
N ARG A 61 -14.41 5.89 -1.62
CA ARG A 61 -15.15 7.07 -1.12
C ARG A 61 -14.86 7.32 0.36
N VAL A 62 -14.81 6.27 1.17
CA VAL A 62 -14.42 6.39 2.60
C VAL A 62 -12.98 6.86 2.72
N ARG A 63 -12.06 6.28 1.93
CA ARG A 63 -10.63 6.70 1.92
C ARG A 63 -10.46 8.14 1.44
N ALA A 64 -11.20 8.55 0.42
CA ALA A 64 -11.19 9.90 -0.13
C ALA A 64 -11.64 10.92 0.91
N LYS A 65 -12.75 10.65 1.61
CA LYS A 65 -13.23 11.53 2.68
C LYS A 65 -12.18 11.72 3.78
N ARG A 66 -11.50 10.65 4.20
CA ARG A 66 -10.43 10.72 5.21
C ARG A 66 -9.23 11.52 4.73
N LEU A 67 -8.84 11.36 3.47
CA LEU A 67 -7.77 12.15 2.89
C LEU A 67 -8.17 13.63 2.76
N ASP A 68 -9.44 13.94 2.45
CA ASP A 68 -9.95 15.32 2.46
C ASP A 68 -9.93 15.92 3.87
N GLU A 69 -10.35 15.17 4.90
CA GLU A 69 -10.29 15.60 6.32
C GLU A 69 -8.84 15.91 6.76
N LEU A 70 -7.87 15.13 6.27
CA LEU A 70 -6.45 15.33 6.54
C LEU A 70 -5.88 16.55 5.81
N ILE A 71 -6.25 16.75 4.54
CA ILE A 71 -5.78 17.89 3.72
C ILE A 71 -6.41 19.21 4.19
N SER A 72 -7.69 19.19 4.58
CA SER A 72 -8.43 20.37 5.04
C SER A 72 -8.08 20.82 6.47
N GLY A 73 -7.32 20.01 7.22
CA GLY A 73 -6.87 20.37 8.57
C GLY A 73 -7.82 19.96 9.70
N THR A 74 -8.98 19.37 9.41
CA THR A 74 -10.00 19.06 10.43
C THR A 74 -9.59 18.00 11.47
N ASP A 75 -8.70 17.07 11.11
CA ASP A 75 -8.15 16.02 12.01
C ASP A 75 -6.61 16.00 11.95
N LEU A 76 -6.00 17.16 11.69
CA LEU A 76 -4.55 17.27 11.51
C LEU A 76 -3.85 17.42 12.86
N LEU A 77 -3.06 16.40 13.23
CA LEU A 77 -2.18 16.46 14.41
C LEU A 77 -0.87 17.17 14.11
N ALA A 78 -0.29 16.92 12.93
CA ALA A 78 0.97 17.52 12.54
C ALA A 78 1.12 17.63 11.02
N HIS A 79 1.77 18.71 10.61
CA HIS A 79 2.27 18.92 9.26
C HIS A 79 3.78 19.16 9.32
N TRP A 80 4.55 18.21 8.80
CA TRP A 80 6.01 18.29 8.78
C TRP A 80 6.51 18.43 7.36
N ASN A 81 7.40 19.40 7.18
CA ASN A 81 8.20 19.56 5.98
C ASN A 81 9.65 19.28 6.34
N PHE A 82 10.33 18.48 5.53
CA PHE A 82 11.70 18.05 5.78
C PHE A 82 12.66 18.81 4.88
N THR A 83 13.84 19.10 5.41
CA THR A 83 14.96 19.49 4.56
C THR A 83 15.36 18.32 3.66
N ALA A 84 16.02 18.60 2.54
CA ALA A 84 16.49 17.56 1.63
C ALA A 84 17.45 16.58 2.35
N GLN A 85 18.25 17.07 3.28
CA GLN A 85 19.20 16.27 4.05
C GLN A 85 18.50 15.31 5.03
N GLU A 86 17.55 15.81 5.84
CA GLU A 86 16.76 14.97 6.75
C GLU A 86 15.96 13.91 5.98
N TRP A 87 15.40 14.29 4.84
CA TRP A 87 14.65 13.37 4.00
C TRP A 87 15.53 12.28 3.40
N GLN A 88 16.73 12.62 2.90
CA GLN A 88 17.68 11.62 2.39
C GLN A 88 18.14 10.65 3.48
N ALA A 89 18.38 11.14 4.69
CA ALA A 89 18.72 10.29 5.84
C ALA A 89 17.58 9.31 6.17
N TYR A 90 16.33 9.77 6.17
CA TYR A 90 15.16 8.89 6.33
C TYR A 90 15.06 7.85 5.20
N VAL A 91 15.22 8.26 3.94
CA VAL A 91 15.14 7.36 2.79
C VAL A 91 16.22 6.28 2.86
N ALA A 92 17.44 6.64 3.26
CA ALA A 92 18.53 5.67 3.47
C ALA A 92 18.19 4.67 4.58
N TYR A 93 17.64 5.15 5.71
CA TYR A 93 17.21 4.30 6.81
C TYR A 93 16.07 3.34 6.41
N ASP A 94 15.00 3.84 5.80
CA ASP A 94 13.86 3.02 5.38
C ASP A 94 14.26 2.00 4.30
N TYR A 95 15.09 2.42 3.35
CA TYR A 95 15.66 1.53 2.33
C TYR A 95 16.48 0.41 2.97
N GLY A 96 17.36 0.73 3.92
CA GLY A 96 18.18 -0.26 4.62
C GLY A 96 17.34 -1.32 5.34
N LYS A 97 16.31 -0.89 6.09
CA LYS A 97 15.40 -1.79 6.78
C LYS A 97 14.56 -2.64 5.82
N ARG A 98 13.96 -2.04 4.78
CA ARG A 98 13.19 -2.79 3.76
C ARG A 98 14.06 -3.80 3.03
N ARG A 99 15.27 -3.41 2.65
CA ARG A 99 16.24 -4.29 1.97
C ARG A 99 16.61 -5.48 2.87
N ALA A 100 16.89 -5.25 4.15
CA ALA A 100 17.22 -6.33 5.08
C ALA A 100 16.08 -7.35 5.20
N THR A 101 14.84 -6.89 5.37
CA THR A 101 13.66 -7.77 5.42
C THR A 101 13.47 -8.52 4.11
N MET A 102 13.52 -7.84 2.97
CA MET A 102 13.36 -8.47 1.65
C MET A 102 14.46 -9.48 1.34
N LEU A 103 15.71 -9.19 1.68
CA LEU A 103 16.84 -10.12 1.52
C LEU A 103 16.67 -11.36 2.40
N LEU A 104 16.25 -11.19 3.66
CA LEU A 104 15.97 -12.31 4.55
C LEU A 104 14.88 -13.22 3.96
N THR A 105 13.76 -12.63 3.53
CA THR A 105 12.66 -13.36 2.88
C THR A 105 13.14 -14.06 1.60
N PHE A 106 13.95 -13.38 0.78
CA PHE A 106 14.54 -13.95 -0.42
C PHE A 106 15.45 -15.14 -0.13
N TYR A 107 16.33 -15.05 0.88
CA TYR A 107 17.21 -16.16 1.24
C TYR A 107 16.45 -17.35 1.81
N VAL A 108 15.37 -17.13 2.58
CA VAL A 108 14.54 -18.22 3.09
C VAL A 108 13.79 -18.93 1.95
N ILE A 109 13.09 -18.18 1.09
CA ILE A 109 12.33 -18.76 -0.02
C ILE A 109 13.28 -19.38 -1.07
N GLY A 110 14.34 -18.65 -1.44
CA GLY A 110 15.35 -19.12 -2.38
C GLY A 110 16.07 -20.36 -1.86
N GLY A 111 16.44 -20.39 -0.58
CA GLY A 111 17.02 -21.57 0.06
C GLY A 111 16.08 -22.77 -0.02
N MET A 112 14.80 -22.59 0.33
CA MET A 112 13.79 -23.65 0.23
C MET A 112 13.60 -24.16 -1.20
N LEU A 113 13.51 -23.25 -2.19
CA LEU A 113 13.41 -23.62 -3.61
C LEU A 113 14.63 -24.39 -4.08
N MET A 114 15.83 -23.99 -3.67
CA MET A 114 17.07 -24.68 -4.02
C MET A 114 17.15 -26.06 -3.37
N THR A 115 16.74 -26.22 -2.10
CA THR A 115 16.64 -27.53 -1.45
C THR A 115 15.69 -28.46 -2.21
N VAL A 116 14.51 -27.96 -2.59
CA VAL A 116 13.53 -28.73 -3.40
C VAL A 116 14.12 -29.07 -4.77
N GLY A 117 14.80 -28.14 -5.42
CA GLY A 117 15.46 -28.37 -6.71
C GLY A 117 16.52 -29.47 -6.63
N ILE A 118 17.38 -29.44 -5.61
CA ILE A 118 18.42 -30.46 -5.39
C ILE A 118 17.80 -31.84 -5.13
N ILE A 119 16.78 -31.92 -4.26
CA ILE A 119 16.06 -33.18 -4.01
C ILE A 119 15.41 -33.69 -5.31
N GLY A 120 14.82 -32.80 -6.10
CA GLY A 120 14.23 -33.11 -7.40
C GLY A 120 15.23 -33.78 -8.35
N VAL A 121 16.46 -33.25 -8.44
CA VAL A 121 17.54 -33.87 -9.25
C VAL A 121 17.92 -35.23 -8.70
N LEU A 122 18.04 -35.41 -7.38
CA LEU A 122 18.42 -36.70 -6.79
C LEU A 122 17.37 -37.81 -7.02
N VAL A 123 16.08 -37.44 -7.09
CA VAL A 123 14.98 -38.40 -7.30
C VAL A 123 14.77 -38.71 -8.79
N THR A 124 14.84 -37.68 -9.64
CA THR A 124 14.48 -37.81 -11.07
C THR A 124 15.69 -38.02 -11.99
N VAL A 125 16.90 -37.73 -11.49
CA VAL A 125 18.15 -37.69 -12.27
C VAL A 125 18.07 -36.70 -13.46
N ASP A 126 17.15 -35.73 -13.39
CA ASP A 126 16.97 -34.67 -14.38
C ASP A 126 17.35 -33.30 -13.81
N TYR A 127 18.30 -32.64 -14.46
CA TYR A 127 18.75 -31.29 -14.11
C TYR A 127 17.70 -30.21 -14.39
N LEU A 128 16.66 -30.49 -15.18
CA LEU A 128 15.61 -29.55 -15.52
C LEU A 128 14.93 -28.99 -14.26
N PHE A 129 14.72 -29.81 -13.22
CA PHE A 129 14.17 -29.36 -11.93
C PHE A 129 15.03 -28.26 -11.29
N LEU A 130 16.35 -28.42 -11.27
CA LEU A 130 17.26 -27.43 -10.70
C LEU A 130 17.30 -26.15 -11.54
N ILE A 131 17.29 -26.28 -12.88
CA ILE A 131 17.26 -25.13 -13.79
C ILE A 131 15.99 -24.30 -13.56
N VAL A 132 14.83 -24.95 -13.44
CA VAL A 132 13.55 -24.26 -13.18
C VAL A 132 13.56 -23.58 -11.81
N CYS A 133 13.98 -24.26 -10.74
CA CYS A 133 14.07 -23.67 -9.40
C CYS A 133 15.03 -22.47 -9.35
N THR A 134 16.16 -22.57 -10.06
CA THR A 134 17.14 -21.47 -10.18
C THR A 134 16.54 -20.30 -10.96
N GLY A 135 15.84 -20.57 -12.06
CA GLY A 135 15.17 -19.56 -12.88
C GLY A 135 14.09 -18.79 -12.10
N ILE A 136 13.25 -19.49 -11.32
CA ILE A 136 12.25 -18.87 -10.45
C ILE A 136 12.94 -18.00 -9.39
N THR A 137 14.00 -18.50 -8.75
CA THR A 137 14.74 -17.74 -7.73
C THR A 137 15.36 -16.47 -8.34
N ALA A 138 15.98 -16.56 -9.52
CA ALA A 138 16.52 -15.41 -10.23
C ALA A 138 15.42 -14.38 -10.58
N PHE A 139 14.27 -14.85 -11.05
CA PHE A 139 13.12 -13.99 -11.37
C PHE A 139 12.57 -13.26 -10.15
N VAL A 140 12.39 -13.95 -9.01
CA VAL A 140 11.96 -13.33 -7.75
C VAL A 140 12.99 -12.29 -7.28
N GLY A 141 14.29 -12.60 -7.41
CA GLY A 141 15.38 -11.67 -7.08
C GLY A 141 15.33 -10.40 -7.94
N LEU A 142 15.04 -10.54 -9.23
CA LEU A 142 14.86 -9.41 -10.14
C LEU A 142 13.66 -8.54 -9.72
N LEU A 143 12.50 -9.15 -9.45
CA LEU A 143 11.32 -8.43 -8.98
C LEU A 143 11.60 -7.67 -7.68
N MET A 144 12.24 -8.31 -6.71
CA MET A 144 12.68 -7.68 -5.47
C MET A 144 13.53 -6.44 -5.74
N TYR A 145 14.57 -6.56 -6.58
CA TYR A 145 15.45 -5.45 -6.93
C TYR A 145 14.69 -4.29 -7.58
N THR A 146 13.79 -4.59 -8.53
CA THR A 146 13.00 -3.54 -9.22
C THR A 146 12.11 -2.77 -8.24
N VAL A 147 11.44 -3.46 -7.30
CA VAL A 147 10.59 -2.82 -6.28
C VAL A 147 11.42 -1.94 -5.34
N LEU A 148 12.59 -2.40 -4.91
CA LEU A 148 13.52 -1.63 -4.08
C LEU A 148 14.03 -0.38 -4.81
N ALA A 149 14.46 -0.54 -6.07
CA ALA A 149 14.95 0.55 -6.90
C ALA A 149 13.87 1.60 -7.18
N TRP A 150 12.66 1.17 -7.53
CA TRP A 150 11.52 2.08 -7.74
C TRP A 150 11.22 2.86 -6.47
N ASN A 151 11.05 2.18 -5.33
CA ASN A 151 10.73 2.85 -4.06
C ASN A 151 11.79 3.90 -3.70
N LYS A 152 13.08 3.58 -3.85
CA LYS A 152 14.16 4.54 -3.63
C LYS A 152 14.08 5.72 -4.61
N ALA A 153 13.93 5.46 -5.91
CA ALA A 153 13.86 6.50 -6.94
C ALA A 153 12.68 7.45 -6.71
N ARG A 154 11.52 6.92 -6.34
CA ARG A 154 10.32 7.71 -6.05
C ARG A 154 10.49 8.63 -4.83
N LEU A 155 11.25 8.19 -3.83
CA LEU A 155 11.51 8.96 -2.62
C LEU A 155 12.65 9.98 -2.81
N THR A 156 13.49 9.80 -3.82
CA THR A 156 14.65 10.66 -4.11
C THR A 156 14.24 11.78 -5.07
N GLY A 157 14.58 13.04 -4.75
CA GLY A 157 14.40 14.18 -5.67
C GLY A 157 13.21 15.10 -5.39
N LYS A 158 12.43 14.86 -4.34
CA LYS A 158 11.43 15.81 -3.84
C LYS A 158 11.61 16.03 -2.33
N PRO A 159 11.46 17.27 -1.82
CA PRO A 159 11.42 17.49 -0.38
C PRO A 159 10.24 16.70 0.20
N GLY A 160 10.54 15.87 1.19
CA GLY A 160 9.52 15.06 1.84
C GLY A 160 8.58 15.92 2.68
N PHE A 161 7.33 15.48 2.74
CA PHE A 161 6.34 16.03 3.67
C PHE A 161 5.53 14.91 4.30
N VAL A 162 5.03 15.20 5.50
CA VAL A 162 4.14 14.31 6.26
C VAL A 162 2.93 15.13 6.72
N LEU A 163 1.73 14.61 6.46
CA LEU A 163 0.51 15.01 7.18
C LEU A 163 0.09 13.86 8.07
N LEU A 164 -0.04 14.12 9.36
CA LEU A 164 -0.36 13.11 10.35
C LEU A 164 -1.67 13.45 11.06
N SER A 165 -2.55 12.46 11.19
CA SER A 165 -3.78 12.52 11.98
C SER A 165 -3.81 11.38 13.00
N THR A 166 -4.83 11.36 13.84
CA THR A 166 -5.05 10.26 14.79
C THR A 166 -5.30 8.90 14.11
N LYS A 167 -5.74 8.92 12.84
CA LYS A 167 -6.28 7.75 12.11
C LYS A 167 -5.58 7.43 10.80
N SER A 168 -4.80 8.35 10.28
CA SER A 168 -4.16 8.25 8.97
C SER A 168 -2.90 9.10 8.84
N VAL A 169 -2.04 8.74 7.89
CA VAL A 169 -0.86 9.52 7.52
C VAL A 169 -0.76 9.64 6.00
N LEU A 170 -0.40 10.83 5.52
CA LEU A 170 0.02 11.05 4.15
C LEU A 170 1.54 11.27 4.16
N LEU A 171 2.29 10.25 3.73
CA LEU A 171 3.75 10.26 3.68
C LEU A 171 4.19 10.38 2.22
N ASN A 172 4.71 11.55 1.82
CA ASN A 172 5.22 11.81 0.46
C ASN A 172 4.29 11.27 -0.65
N GLY A 173 2.99 11.59 -0.53
CA GLY A 173 1.94 11.19 -1.47
C GLY A 173 1.34 9.78 -1.27
N VAL A 174 1.84 8.96 -0.34
CA VAL A 174 1.18 7.69 0.03
C VAL A 174 0.24 7.91 1.19
N PHE A 175 -1.05 7.65 0.95
CA PHE A 175 -2.06 7.71 1.97
C PHE A 175 -2.22 6.35 2.66
N HIS A 176 -1.87 6.31 3.94
CA HIS A 176 -2.10 5.17 4.81
C HIS A 176 -3.21 5.47 5.81
N ASN A 177 -4.13 4.53 5.98
CA ASN A 177 -5.23 4.61 6.92
C ASN A 177 -5.27 3.31 7.73
N TRP A 178 -5.21 3.42 9.05
CA TRP A 178 -5.21 2.29 9.99
C TRP A 178 -6.53 2.17 10.78
N THR A 179 -7.57 2.90 10.38
CA THR A 179 -8.92 2.78 10.95
C THR A 179 -9.95 2.19 9.97
N SER A 180 -9.50 1.82 8.76
CA SER A 180 -10.37 1.15 7.77
C SER A 180 -10.46 -0.36 8.00
N LEU A 181 -11.63 -0.95 7.76
CA LEU A 181 -11.84 -2.41 7.65
C LEU A 181 -11.43 -3.23 8.90
N ARG A 182 -11.92 -2.87 10.10
CA ARG A 182 -11.57 -3.54 11.38
C ARG A 182 -10.05 -3.60 11.65
N ALA A 183 -9.32 -2.63 11.10
CA ALA A 183 -7.92 -2.45 11.44
C ALA A 183 -7.78 -2.05 12.92
N ARG A 184 -6.70 -2.52 13.55
CA ARG A 184 -6.35 -2.20 14.93
C ARG A 184 -4.92 -1.73 14.99
N VAL A 185 -4.65 -0.66 15.73
CA VAL A 185 -3.28 -0.25 16.06
C VAL A 185 -2.76 -1.20 17.14
N GLU A 186 -1.70 -1.93 16.82
CA GLU A 186 -1.10 -2.92 17.73
C GLU A 186 0.05 -2.29 18.51
N LYS A 187 0.86 -1.47 17.85
CA LYS A 187 2.09 -0.92 18.44
C LYS A 187 2.39 0.47 17.90
N VAL A 188 2.82 1.36 18.80
CA VAL A 188 3.37 2.67 18.45
C VAL A 188 4.66 2.84 19.23
N ILE A 189 5.79 2.86 18.52
CA ILE A 189 7.14 3.02 19.08
C ILE A 189 7.73 4.31 18.53
N HIS A 190 8.31 5.13 19.40
CA HIS A 190 9.15 6.25 18.99
C HIS A 190 10.61 5.82 19.12
N THR A 191 11.33 5.74 18.01
CA THR A 191 12.75 5.40 17.97
C THR A 191 13.55 6.68 17.78
N THR A 192 14.17 7.16 18.86
CA THR A 192 15.02 8.35 18.91
C THR A 192 16.50 8.07 18.61
N GLU A 193 16.92 6.81 18.59
CA GLU A 193 18.31 6.38 18.32
C GLU A 193 18.71 6.50 16.83
N VAL A 194 17.80 6.93 15.97
CA VAL A 194 18.00 7.11 14.53
C VAL A 194 17.83 8.58 14.19
N SER A 195 18.66 9.09 13.26
CA SER A 195 18.53 10.46 12.74
C SER A 195 18.10 10.42 11.26
N PRO A 196 16.93 10.98 10.89
CA PRO A 196 15.92 11.58 11.78
C PRO A 196 15.19 10.54 12.63
N SER A 197 14.64 10.99 13.77
CA SER A 197 13.84 10.11 14.65
C SER A 197 12.60 9.61 13.92
N VAL A 198 12.15 8.39 14.26
CA VAL A 198 11.08 7.71 13.53
C VAL A 198 10.01 7.23 14.49
N ILE A 199 8.75 7.54 14.18
CA ILE A 199 7.59 6.92 14.81
C ILE A 199 7.22 5.69 13.98
N THR A 200 7.41 4.51 14.56
CA THR A 200 7.00 3.24 13.98
C THR A 200 5.60 2.90 14.49
N LEU A 201 4.64 2.86 13.57
CA LEU A 201 3.26 2.46 13.83
C LEU A 201 2.99 1.11 13.17
N GLU A 202 2.60 0.14 13.98
CA GLU A 202 2.20 -1.19 13.54
C GLU A 202 0.68 -1.32 13.70
N TYR A 203 -0.01 -1.60 12.60
CA TYR A 203 -1.43 -1.89 12.62
C TYR A 203 -1.71 -3.22 11.93
N SER A 204 -2.77 -3.88 12.37
CA SER A 204 -3.18 -5.17 11.86
C SER A 204 -4.54 -5.07 11.17
N MET A 205 -4.72 -5.81 10.08
CA MET A 205 -5.98 -5.91 9.33
C MET A 205 -6.45 -7.37 9.27
N PRO A 206 -7.76 -7.65 9.26
CA PRO A 206 -8.26 -9.01 9.08
C PRO A 206 -7.88 -9.55 7.69
N ALA A 207 -7.41 -10.79 7.67
CA ALA A 207 -7.02 -11.55 6.49
C ALA A 207 -7.59 -12.98 6.58
N LYS A 208 -7.55 -13.71 5.46
CA LYS A 208 -8.13 -15.07 5.37
C LYS A 208 -7.60 -16.03 6.45
N ASN A 209 -6.33 -15.90 6.81
CA ASN A 209 -5.64 -16.79 7.75
C ASN A 209 -5.29 -16.10 9.09
N GLY A 210 -6.04 -15.07 9.49
CA GLY A 210 -5.79 -14.35 10.74
C GLY A 210 -5.68 -12.85 10.54
N ARG A 211 -4.68 -12.20 11.16
CA ARG A 211 -4.45 -10.76 10.99
C ARG A 211 -3.13 -10.53 10.24
N THR A 212 -3.15 -9.63 9.27
CA THR A 212 -1.95 -9.16 8.56
C THR A 212 -1.45 -7.89 9.22
N TYR A 213 -0.19 -7.89 9.63
CA TYR A 213 0.47 -6.76 10.27
C TYR A 213 1.15 -5.90 9.23
N THR A 214 1.03 -4.58 9.35
CA THR A 214 1.68 -3.60 8.49
C THR A 214 2.40 -2.58 9.36
N GLU A 215 3.69 -2.40 9.07
CA GLU A 215 4.56 -1.43 9.73
C GLU A 215 4.66 -0.16 8.86
N ILE A 216 4.39 1.01 9.45
CA ILE A 216 4.64 2.32 8.85
C ILE A 216 5.70 3.03 9.70
N ARG A 217 6.70 3.58 9.03
CA ARG A 217 7.78 4.37 9.63
C ARG A 217 7.62 5.82 9.25
N ILE A 218 7.23 6.66 10.19
CA ILE A 218 6.96 8.08 9.98
C ILE A 218 8.17 8.87 10.50
N PRO A 219 8.91 9.58 9.63
CA PRO A 219 10.03 10.41 10.09
C PRO A 219 9.50 11.60 10.88
N VAL A 220 10.30 12.08 11.82
CA VAL A 220 10.04 13.25 12.66
C VAL A 220 11.16 14.27 12.40
N PRO A 221 10.83 15.55 12.12
CA PRO A 221 11.85 16.57 11.91
C PRO A 221 12.58 16.87 13.23
N LEU A 222 13.88 17.18 13.14
CA LEU A 222 14.71 17.38 14.34
C LEU A 222 14.17 18.48 15.26
N SER A 223 13.54 19.50 14.67
CA SER A 223 12.93 20.64 15.37
C SER A 223 11.69 20.28 16.19
N GLN A 224 11.01 19.16 15.92
CA GLN A 224 9.75 18.78 16.60
C GLN A 224 9.83 17.46 17.37
N THR A 225 11.04 16.99 17.67
CA THR A 225 11.29 15.74 18.41
C THR A 225 10.56 15.68 19.76
N LYS A 226 10.36 16.82 20.44
CA LYS A 226 9.59 16.88 21.70
C LYS A 226 8.07 16.68 21.49
N GLN A 227 7.51 17.26 20.43
CA GLN A 227 6.09 17.12 20.09
C GLN A 227 5.75 15.72 19.56
N ALA A 228 6.73 15.01 18.97
CA ALA A 228 6.54 13.67 18.43
C ALA A 228 6.10 12.64 19.47
N SER A 229 6.60 12.73 20.70
CA SER A 229 6.20 11.84 21.79
C SER A 229 4.74 12.09 22.21
N GLU A 230 4.32 13.35 22.31
CA GLU A 230 2.92 13.71 22.61
C GLU A 230 1.96 13.25 21.50
N ILE A 231 2.38 13.38 20.24
CA ILE A 231 1.60 12.92 19.09
C ILE A 231 1.48 11.38 19.09
N ALA A 232 2.56 10.67 19.38
CA ALA A 232 2.55 9.20 19.49
C ALA A 232 1.60 8.73 20.60
N GLU A 233 1.55 9.42 21.73
CA GLU A 233 0.60 9.15 22.80
C GLU A 233 -0.84 9.45 22.40
N LYS A 234 -1.11 10.59 21.74
CA LYS A 234 -2.44 10.91 21.21
C LYS A 234 -2.95 9.84 20.24
N ILE A 235 -2.08 9.34 19.35
CA ILE A 235 -2.42 8.24 18.44
C ILE A 235 -2.72 6.96 19.23
N ARG A 236 -1.92 6.65 20.26
CA ARG A 236 -2.14 5.46 21.10
C ARG A 236 -3.47 5.56 21.86
N ALA A 237 -3.79 6.71 22.43
CA ALA A 237 -5.01 6.94 23.20
C ALA A 237 -6.27 6.86 22.32
N ALA A 238 -6.21 7.40 21.10
CA ALA A 238 -7.34 7.39 20.16
C ALA A 238 -7.66 5.99 19.57
N ASN A 239 -6.76 5.02 19.73
CA ASN A 239 -6.86 3.68 19.13
C ASN A 239 -6.82 2.53 20.16
N ARG A 240 -7.02 2.83 21.46
CA ARG A 240 -7.30 1.83 22.50
C ARG A 240 -8.74 1.35 22.42
#